data_AF-A0A970XUT9-F1
#
_entry.id   AF-A0A970XUT9-F1
#
_cell.length_a   1.000
_cell.length_b   1.000
_cell.length_c   1.000
_cell.angle_alpha   90.00
_cell.angle_beta   90.00
_cell.angle_gamma   90.00
#
_symmetry.space_group_name_H-M   'P 1'
#
loop_
_entity.id
_entity.type
_entity.pdbx_description
1 polymer ?
#
loop_
_entity_poly.entity_id
_entity_poly.type
_entity_poly.pdbx_seq_one_letter_code
_entity_poly.pdbx_strand_id
1 'polypeptide(L)'
;HVELAEQVVSVGDEVFVKVIDIDLERRRISLSLKQANEGVDPEGTEFDPATYGMLAEYDEQGNYKYPEGFNPDTNEWMEGFEAQREAWELEYSQAQSRWEAHKEQVRAAIESEAEAPEAASGSSSFSSESDDAFGTLADDESLAALREKLAGH
;
A
#
# COMPACT_ATOMS: atom_id res chain seq x y z
N HIS A 1 6.73 -3.64 -14.95
CA HIS A 1 7.36 -2.29 -15.00
C HIS A 1 6.22 -1.29 -14.86
N VAL A 2 6.25 -0.40 -13.87
CA VAL A 2 5.19 0.61 -13.70
C VAL A 2 5.57 1.80 -14.58
N GLU A 3 4.81 2.03 -15.64
CA GLU A 3 5.13 3.07 -16.62
C GLU A 3 4.57 4.43 -16.21
N LEU A 4 3.42 4.47 -15.49
CA LEU A 4 2.87 5.68 -14.87
C LEU A 4 2.42 5.42 -13.42
N ALA A 5 2.72 6.36 -12.51
CA ALA A 5 2.24 6.31 -11.12
C ALA A 5 0.70 6.33 -11.03
N GLU A 6 0.04 6.97 -12.00
CA GLU A 6 -1.42 7.04 -12.12
C GLU A 6 -2.09 5.69 -12.39
N GLN A 7 -1.33 4.66 -12.82
CA GLN A 7 -1.86 3.31 -12.99
C GLN A 7 -1.97 2.55 -11.66
N VAL A 8 -1.28 3.02 -10.61
CA VAL A 8 -1.19 2.33 -9.32
C VAL A 8 -1.92 3.10 -8.21
N VAL A 9 -2.06 4.42 -8.36
CA VAL A 9 -2.76 5.28 -7.40
C VAL A 9 -3.58 6.34 -8.11
N SER A 10 -4.78 6.63 -7.57
CA SER A 10 -5.64 7.72 -8.02
C SER A 10 -5.57 8.92 -7.06
N VAL A 11 -5.88 10.11 -7.57
CA VAL A 11 -5.97 11.31 -6.73
C VAL A 11 -7.14 11.14 -5.74
N GLY A 12 -6.83 11.20 -4.45
CA GLY A 12 -7.79 11.01 -3.37
C GLY A 12 -7.68 9.65 -2.68
N ASP A 13 -6.84 8.74 -3.18
CA ASP A 13 -6.64 7.43 -2.55
C ASP A 13 -5.82 7.55 -1.26
N GLU A 14 -6.28 6.85 -0.23
CA GLU A 14 -5.52 6.63 1.00
C GLU A 14 -4.66 5.37 0.84
N VAL A 15 -3.33 5.55 0.78
CA VAL A 15 -2.37 4.46 0.59
C VAL A 15 -1.31 4.44 1.68
N PHE A 16 -0.95 3.24 2.11
CA PHE A 16 0.17 2.97 3.00
C PHE A 16 1.47 2.95 2.20
N VAL A 17 2.42 3.79 2.60
CA VAL A 17 3.75 3.91 1.98
C VAL A 17 4.83 3.85 3.03
N LYS A 18 5.99 3.33 2.65
CA LYS A 18 7.16 3.27 3.52
C LYS A 18 8.03 4.50 3.29
N VAL A 19 8.44 5.17 4.37
CA VAL A 19 9.43 6.24 4.31
C VAL A 19 10.80 5.60 4.09
N ILE A 20 11.49 6.00 3.01
CA ILE A 20 12.79 5.42 2.63
C ILE A 20 13.97 6.36 2.93
N ASP A 21 13.76 7.67 2.86
CA ASP A 21 14.80 8.66 3.07
C ASP A 21 14.20 10.00 3.49
N ILE A 22 14.90 10.70 4.39
CA ILE A 22 14.50 12.02 4.90
C ILE A 22 15.68 12.97 4.73
N ASP A 23 15.53 13.93 3.84
CA ASP A 23 16.51 14.96 3.55
C ASP A 23 16.03 16.28 4.18
N LEU A 24 16.52 16.57 5.38
CA LEU A 24 16.14 17.76 6.16
C LEU A 24 16.68 19.06 5.54
N GLU A 25 17.82 19.00 4.86
CA GLU A 25 18.43 20.18 4.22
C GLU A 25 17.56 20.68 3.07
N ARG A 26 17.07 19.75 2.24
CA ARG A 26 16.21 20.04 1.09
C ARG A 26 14.73 19.94 1.41
N ARG A 27 14.37 19.61 2.65
CA ARG A 27 12.99 19.39 3.12
C ARG A 27 12.23 18.40 2.24
N ARG A 28 12.90 17.30 1.87
CA ARG A 28 12.35 16.25 1.01
C ARG A 28 12.18 14.96 1.81
N ILE A 29 11.05 14.28 1.59
CA ILE A 29 10.78 12.95 2.12
C ILE A 29 10.59 12.02 0.91
N SER A 30 11.34 10.93 0.88
CA SER A 30 11.23 9.92 -0.15
C SER A 30 10.33 8.79 0.37
N LEU A 31 9.35 8.40 -0.42
CA LEU A 31 8.32 7.42 -0.07
C LEU A 31 8.33 6.27 -1.09
N SER A 32 8.02 5.06 -0.65
CA SER A 32 7.92 3.89 -1.51
C SER A 32 6.69 3.06 -1.20
N LEU A 33 5.78 2.96 -2.19
CA LEU A 33 4.62 2.08 -2.16
C LEU A 33 5.05 0.62 -2.31
N LYS A 34 5.97 0.34 -3.24
CA LYS A 34 6.47 -1.01 -3.49
C LYS A 34 7.10 -1.63 -2.24
N GLN A 35 7.97 -0.89 -1.55
CA GLN A 35 8.62 -1.40 -0.34
C GLN A 35 7.67 -1.48 0.87
N ALA A 36 6.56 -0.72 0.87
CA ALA A 36 5.50 -0.93 1.84
C ALA A 36 4.82 -2.27 1.59
N ASN A 37 4.43 -2.55 0.34
CA ASN A 37 3.75 -3.79 -0.01
C ASN A 37 4.64 -5.04 0.16
N GLU A 38 5.91 -4.99 -0.27
CA GLU A 38 6.86 -6.10 -0.09
C GLU A 38 7.19 -6.38 1.38
N GLY A 39 7.00 -5.39 2.26
CA GLY A 39 7.26 -5.52 3.70
C GLY A 39 6.11 -6.16 4.49
N VAL A 40 4.97 -6.46 3.86
CA VAL A 40 3.77 -6.98 4.53
C VAL A 40 3.26 -8.21 3.80
N ASP A 41 3.16 -9.31 4.54
CA ASP A 41 2.51 -10.52 4.06
C ASP A 41 0.99 -10.43 4.31
N PRO A 42 0.13 -10.43 3.27
CA PRO A 42 -1.32 -10.37 3.43
C PRO A 42 -1.91 -11.63 4.11
N GLU A 43 -1.19 -12.75 4.13
CA GLU A 43 -1.57 -13.96 4.86
C GLU A 43 -0.84 -14.10 6.21
N GLY A 44 0.19 -13.28 6.43
CA GLY A 44 0.98 -13.27 7.66
C GLY A 44 0.17 -12.86 8.89
N THR A 45 0.51 -13.47 10.03
CA THR A 45 -0.02 -13.11 11.35
C THR A 45 0.92 -12.18 12.12
N GLU A 46 2.08 -11.85 11.55
CA GLU A 46 3.07 -10.98 12.17
C GLU A 46 2.63 -9.52 12.04
N PHE A 47 2.22 -8.95 13.18
CA PHE A 47 1.89 -7.54 13.33
C PHE A 47 2.97 -6.88 14.18
N ASP A 48 3.63 -5.87 13.62
CA ASP A 48 4.54 -4.99 14.34
C ASP A 48 3.85 -3.63 14.59
N PRO A 49 3.36 -3.36 15.82
CA PRO A 49 2.71 -2.11 16.16
C PRO A 49 3.59 -0.88 15.91
N ALA A 50 4.92 -1.00 16.06
CA ALA A 50 5.85 0.12 15.90
C ALA A 50 5.83 0.68 14.48
N THR A 51 5.64 -0.18 13.50
CA THR A 51 5.51 0.21 12.10
C THR A 51 4.22 1.03 11.82
N TYR A 52 3.20 0.91 12.66
CA TYR A 52 1.87 1.53 12.48
C TYR A 52 1.52 2.63 13.48
N GLY A 53 2.56 3.22 14.11
CA GLY A 53 2.44 4.41 14.95
C GLY A 53 2.50 4.14 16.46
N MET A 54 2.56 2.88 16.88
CA MET A 54 2.77 2.51 18.28
C MET A 54 4.27 2.35 18.55
N LEU A 55 4.99 3.47 18.61
CA LEU A 55 6.43 3.47 18.88
C LEU A 55 6.72 2.66 20.13
N ALA A 56 7.32 1.48 19.92
CA ALA A 56 7.89 0.68 20.99
C ALA A 56 9.06 1.47 21.57
N GLU A 57 8.88 2.07 22.74
CA GLU A 57 10.01 2.58 23.49
C GLU A 57 10.81 1.37 23.98
N TYR A 58 12.12 1.37 23.74
CA TYR A 58 13.04 0.38 24.30
C TYR A 58 13.92 1.06 25.35
N ASP A 59 14.21 0.38 26.43
CA ASP A 59 15.13 0.87 27.46
C ASP A 59 16.60 0.85 26.96
N GLU A 60 17.53 1.36 27.78
CA GLU A 60 18.98 1.38 27.47
C GLU A 60 19.59 -0.03 27.35
N GLN A 61 18.86 -1.08 27.73
CA GLN A 61 19.26 -2.48 27.60
C GLN A 61 18.62 -3.15 26.37
N GLY A 62 17.79 -2.43 25.61
CA GLY A 62 17.10 -2.93 24.43
C GLY A 62 15.83 -3.73 24.73
N ASN A 63 15.32 -3.70 25.97
CA ASN A 63 14.05 -4.36 26.32
C ASN A 63 12.87 -3.43 26.03
N TYR A 64 11.72 -4.02 25.66
CA TYR A 64 10.48 -3.27 25.45
C TYR A 64 10.03 -2.60 26.75
N LYS A 65 9.85 -1.28 26.70
CA LYS A 65 9.31 -0.49 27.80
C LYS A 65 7.79 -0.57 27.76
N TYR A 66 7.25 -1.31 28.71
CA TYR A 66 5.81 -1.43 28.89
C TYR A 66 5.18 -0.08 29.26
N PRO A 67 3.93 0.16 28.84
CA PRO A 67 3.22 1.38 29.18
C PRO A 67 3.07 1.53 30.70
N GLU A 68 3.03 2.78 31.17
CA GLU A 68 2.88 3.11 32.58
C GLU A 68 1.57 2.53 33.12
N GLY A 69 1.65 1.72 34.18
CA GLY A 69 0.50 0.99 34.71
C GLY A 69 0.46 -0.49 34.35
N PHE A 70 1.25 -0.96 33.38
CA PHE A 70 1.34 -2.39 33.03
C PHE A 70 2.47 -3.08 33.79
N ASN A 71 2.17 -4.17 34.48
CA ASN A 71 3.14 -4.99 35.17
C ASN A 71 3.55 -6.19 34.28
N PRO A 72 4.81 -6.24 33.79
CA PRO A 72 5.25 -7.34 32.92
C PRO A 72 5.44 -8.66 33.65
N ASP A 73 5.65 -8.66 34.97
CA ASP A 73 5.80 -9.89 35.75
C ASP A 73 4.47 -10.63 35.94
N THR A 74 3.36 -9.88 36.07
CA THR A 74 2.01 -10.45 36.23
C THR A 74 1.19 -10.40 34.94
N ASN A 75 1.67 -9.68 33.91
CA ASN A 75 0.97 -9.41 32.66
C ASN A 75 -0.40 -8.72 32.88
N GLU A 76 -0.51 -7.90 33.94
CA GLU A 76 -1.75 -7.24 34.36
C GLU A 76 -1.58 -5.72 34.45
N TRP A 77 -2.67 -4.99 34.18
CA TRP A 77 -2.77 -3.57 34.44
C TRP A 77 -3.05 -3.30 35.92
N MET A 78 -2.36 -2.32 36.50
CA MET A 78 -2.59 -1.86 37.85
C MET A 78 -3.92 -1.10 37.97
N GLU A 79 -4.61 -1.30 39.09
CA GLU A 79 -5.85 -0.59 39.42
C GLU A 79 -5.59 0.92 39.54
N GLY A 80 -6.42 1.75 38.91
CA GLY A 80 -6.26 3.21 38.84
C GLY A 80 -5.54 3.74 37.59
N PHE A 81 -5.04 2.85 36.72
CA PHE A 81 -4.43 3.21 35.42
C PHE A 81 -5.35 2.90 34.23
N GLU A 82 -6.67 2.86 34.44
CA GLU A 82 -7.65 2.52 33.40
C GLU A 82 -7.60 3.48 32.22
N ALA A 83 -7.35 4.77 32.47
CA ALA A 83 -7.21 5.76 31.41
C ALA A 83 -5.96 5.54 30.53
N GLN A 84 -4.84 5.12 31.13
CA GLN A 84 -3.63 4.74 30.37
C GLN A 84 -3.89 3.45 29.58
N ARG A 85 -4.56 2.47 30.19
CA ARG A 85 -4.95 1.24 29.52
C ARG A 85 -5.83 1.54 28.31
N GLU A 86 -6.89 2.32 28.49
CA GLU A 86 -7.84 2.65 27.43
C GLU A 86 -7.17 3.42 26.29
N ALA A 87 -6.28 4.38 26.61
CA ALA A 87 -5.50 5.08 25.60
C ALA A 87 -4.58 4.12 24.82
N TRP A 88 -3.87 3.24 25.50
CA TRP A 88 -2.99 2.25 24.87
C TRP A 88 -3.78 1.24 24.01
N GLU A 89 -4.92 0.74 24.51
CA GLU A 89 -5.83 -0.13 23.76
C GLU A 89 -6.39 0.57 22.52
N LEU A 90 -6.73 1.87 22.65
CA LEU A 90 -7.20 2.67 21.54
C LEU A 90 -6.12 2.86 20.47
N GLU A 91 -4.89 3.20 20.86
CA GLU A 91 -3.79 3.35 19.90
C GLU A 91 -3.40 2.01 19.25
N TYR A 92 -3.41 0.92 20.03
CA TYR A 92 -3.20 -0.44 19.52
C TYR A 92 -4.28 -0.83 18.51
N SER A 93 -5.56 -0.61 18.82
CA SER A 93 -6.67 -0.93 17.91
C SER A 93 -6.59 -0.12 16.61
N GLN A 94 -6.20 1.15 16.68
CA GLN A 94 -5.96 1.97 15.50
C GLN A 94 -4.76 1.45 14.68
N ALA A 95 -3.67 1.07 15.34
CA ALA A 95 -2.51 0.51 14.66
C ALA A 95 -2.85 -0.82 13.97
N GLN A 96 -3.65 -1.66 14.62
CA GLN A 96 -4.16 -2.90 14.04
C GLN A 96 -5.05 -2.62 12.82
N SER A 97 -5.99 -1.66 12.93
CA SER A 97 -6.82 -1.26 11.79
C SER A 97 -5.98 -0.76 10.60
N ARG A 98 -4.89 -0.02 10.85
CA ARG A 98 -3.95 0.40 9.80
C ARG A 98 -3.23 -0.77 9.17
N TRP A 99 -2.79 -1.74 9.96
CA TRP A 99 -2.15 -2.95 9.46
C TRP A 99 -3.09 -3.79 8.61
N GLU A 100 -4.32 -4.01 9.06
CA GLU A 100 -5.34 -4.74 8.30
C GLU A 100 -5.67 -4.03 6.98
N ALA A 101 -5.80 -2.71 6.99
CA ALA A 101 -6.00 -1.93 5.77
C ALA A 101 -4.78 -2.00 4.83
N HIS A 102 -3.55 -2.01 5.37
CA HIS A 102 -2.35 -2.21 4.56
C HIS A 102 -2.28 -3.63 3.96
N LYS A 103 -2.71 -4.66 4.69
CA LYS A 103 -2.84 -6.02 4.14
C LYS A 103 -3.84 -6.08 3.00
N GLU A 104 -4.95 -5.36 3.12
CA GLU A 104 -5.93 -5.24 2.03
C GLU A 104 -5.31 -4.57 0.80
N GLN A 105 -4.57 -3.48 1.00
CA GLN A 105 -3.83 -2.82 -0.07
C GLN A 105 -2.86 -3.79 -0.77
N VAL A 106 -2.12 -4.62 -0.02
CA VAL A 106 -1.20 -5.60 -0.61
C VAL A 106 -1.95 -6.67 -1.39
N ARG A 107 -3.07 -7.16 -0.86
CA ARG A 107 -3.92 -8.14 -1.56
C ARG A 107 -4.47 -7.56 -2.87
N ALA A 108 -5.02 -6.35 -2.82
CA ALA A 108 -5.52 -5.66 -4.00
C ALA A 108 -4.41 -5.42 -5.03
N ALA A 109 -3.19 -5.08 -4.59
CA ALA A 109 -2.04 -4.94 -5.48
C ALA A 109 -1.69 -6.26 -6.18
N ILE A 110 -1.68 -7.38 -5.44
CA ILE A 110 -1.41 -8.72 -6.01
C ILE A 110 -2.51 -9.12 -7.02
N GLU A 111 -3.78 -8.89 -6.70
CA GLU A 111 -4.90 -9.17 -7.61
C GLU A 111 -4.80 -8.33 -8.89
N SER A 112 -4.52 -7.03 -8.77
CA SER A 112 -4.35 -6.14 -9.93
C SER A 112 -3.17 -6.53 -10.82
N GLU A 113 -2.08 -7.05 -10.23
CA GLU A 113 -0.93 -7.56 -10.98
C GLU A 113 -1.23 -8.92 -11.65
N ALA A 114 -2.13 -9.72 -11.07
CA ALA A 114 -2.59 -10.98 -11.66
C ALA A 114 -3.62 -10.79 -12.78
N GLU A 115 -4.48 -9.76 -12.71
CA GLU A 115 -5.45 -9.43 -13.76
C GLU A 115 -4.86 -8.59 -14.90
N ALA A 116 -3.70 -7.95 -14.69
CA ALA A 116 -2.99 -7.28 -15.77
C ALA A 116 -2.61 -8.32 -16.85
N PRO A 117 -3.12 -8.20 -18.09
CA PRO A 117 -2.78 -9.16 -19.13
C PRO A 117 -1.27 -9.13 -19.33
N GLU A 118 -0.61 -10.28 -19.18
CA GLU A 118 0.79 -10.46 -19.50
C GLU A 118 1.03 -10.00 -20.95
N ALA A 119 1.46 -8.76 -21.12
CA ALA A 119 1.96 -8.26 -22.39
C ALA A 119 3.31 -8.94 -22.65
N ALA A 120 3.20 -10.13 -23.23
CA ALA A 120 4.22 -10.87 -23.97
C ALA A 120 5.66 -10.69 -23.46
N SER A 121 6.09 -11.63 -22.61
CA SER A 121 7.50 -12.02 -22.54
C SER A 121 7.88 -12.68 -23.88
N GLY A 122 8.10 -11.86 -24.90
CA GLY A 122 8.47 -12.23 -26.25
C GLY A 122 9.69 -11.40 -26.64
N SER A 123 10.87 -12.01 -26.54
CA SER A 123 12.10 -11.50 -27.15
C SER A 123 11.80 -11.04 -28.58
N SER A 124 11.87 -9.74 -28.84
CA SER A 124 11.85 -9.20 -30.19
C SER A 124 12.68 -7.93 -30.22
N SER A 125 13.99 -8.14 -30.38
CA SER A 125 14.80 -7.22 -31.16
C SER A 125 14.13 -7.06 -32.53
N PHE A 126 13.60 -5.88 -32.83
CA PHE A 126 13.58 -5.43 -34.22
C PHE A 126 13.77 -3.91 -34.26
N SER A 127 14.86 -3.54 -34.93
CA SER A 127 15.20 -2.17 -35.26
C SER A 127 14.26 -1.63 -36.34
N SER A 128 13.94 -0.34 -36.21
CA SER A 128 13.33 0.60 -37.14
C SER A 128 13.34 0.22 -38.64
N GLU A 129 12.18 0.27 -39.29
CA GLU A 129 12.00 0.90 -40.60
C GLU A 129 10.51 1.29 -40.83
N SER A 130 10.32 2.45 -41.44
CA SER A 130 9.05 3.07 -41.81
C SER A 130 8.35 2.33 -42.97
N ASP A 131 7.01 2.32 -42.96
CA ASP A 131 6.10 2.73 -44.07
C ASP A 131 4.76 1.96 -44.02
N ASP A 132 3.72 2.76 -44.25
CA ASP A 132 2.44 2.47 -44.92
C ASP A 132 1.48 1.37 -44.42
N ALA A 133 0.40 1.89 -43.83
CA ALA A 133 -0.99 1.61 -44.20
C ALA A 133 -1.38 0.14 -44.49
N PHE A 134 -1.95 -0.54 -43.51
CA PHE A 134 -3.06 -1.48 -43.75
C PHE A 134 -3.84 -1.82 -42.45
N GLY A 135 -5.07 -1.33 -42.39
CA GLY A 135 -6.25 -1.88 -41.69
C GLY A 135 -6.12 -2.51 -40.30
N THR A 136 -6.53 -1.78 -39.27
CA THR A 136 -7.08 -2.35 -38.03
C THR A 136 -8.59 -2.15 -38.00
N LEU A 137 -9.34 -3.22 -38.30
CA LEU A 137 -10.80 -3.32 -38.23
C LEU A 137 -11.37 -3.23 -36.78
N ALA A 138 -10.60 -2.70 -35.82
CA ALA A 138 -10.98 -2.63 -34.41
C ALA A 138 -11.76 -1.35 -34.05
N ASP A 139 -11.70 -0.32 -34.90
CA ASP A 139 -12.30 0.99 -34.62
C ASP A 139 -13.74 1.15 -35.15
N ASP A 140 -14.17 0.33 -36.13
CA ASP A 140 -15.46 0.53 -36.82
C ASP A 140 -16.68 0.03 -36.01
N GLU A 141 -16.56 -1.08 -35.28
CA GLU A 141 -17.63 -1.59 -34.42
C GLU A 141 -17.87 -0.70 -33.19
N SER A 142 -16.76 -0.21 -32.60
CA SER A 142 -16.77 0.71 -31.46
C SER A 142 -17.41 2.06 -31.81
N LEU A 143 -17.24 2.53 -33.04
CA LEU A 143 -17.85 3.77 -33.53
C LEU A 143 -19.33 3.60 -33.91
N ALA A 144 -19.75 2.43 -34.40
CA ALA A 144 -21.16 2.14 -34.65
C ALA A 144 -21.98 2.15 -33.35
N ALA A 145 -21.45 1.54 -32.28
CA ALA A 145 -22.08 1.54 -30.96
C ALA A 145 -22.23 2.95 -30.34
N LEU A 146 -21.28 3.84 -30.61
CA LEU A 146 -21.34 5.24 -30.16
C LEU A 146 -22.36 6.08 -30.95
N ARG A 147 -22.57 5.78 -32.24
CA ARG A 147 -23.50 6.53 -33.09
C ARG A 147 -24.97 6.22 -32.82
N GLU A 148 -25.29 4.98 -32.44
CA GLU A 148 -26.64 4.58 -32.03
C GLU A 148 -27.03 5.23 -30.69
N LYS A 149 -26.08 5.34 -29.75
CA LYS A 149 -26.30 5.96 -28.44
C LYS A 149 -26.50 7.48 -28.50
N LEU A 150 -26.03 8.15 -29.55
CA LEU A 150 -26.17 9.60 -29.73
C LEU A 150 -27.39 10.00 -30.61
N ALA A 151 -27.96 9.08 -31.37
CA ALA A 151 -29.16 9.33 -32.18
C ALA A 151 -30.49 9.06 -31.42
N GLY A 152 -30.39 8.61 -30.16
CA GLY A 152 -31.52 8.17 -29.33
C GLY A 152 -31.84 9.06 -28.12
N HIS A 153 -31.58 10.37 -28.17
CA HIS A 153 -32.12 11.34 -27.20
C HIS A 153 -32.32 12.73 -27.82
#